data_AF-A0A2J7ZR18-F1
#
_entry.id   AF-A0A2J7ZR18-F1
#
_cell.length_a   1.000
_cell.length_b   1.000
_cell.length_c   1.000
_cell.angle_alpha   90.00
_cell.angle_beta   90.00
_cell.angle_gamma   90.00
#
_symmetry.space_group_name_H-M   'P 1'
#
loop_
_entity.id
_entity.type
_entity.pdbx_description
1 polymer ?
#
loop_
_entity_poly.entity_id
_entity_poly.type
_entity_poly.pdbx_seq_one_letter_code
_entity_poly.pdbx_strand_id
1 'polypeptide(L)'
;MAEPESMEVDLTTGAEGVEAAPALLGPLPLNLLSTIKAAQAQNGLRHGDYMRYRKHCASRLQSLYKLLKMQHGRTKYQKRKLDVHNITDVK
;
A
#
# COMPACT_ATOMS: atom_id res chain seq x y z
N MET A 1 16.23 30.77 40.75
CA MET A 1 16.53 31.07 39.34
C MET A 1 16.69 29.70 38.68
N ALA A 2 15.69 29.32 37.87
CA ALA A 2 15.42 27.94 37.49
C ALA A 2 16.40 27.43 36.42
N GLU A 3 16.95 26.24 36.65
CA GLU A 3 17.69 25.47 35.65
C GLU A 3 16.68 24.65 34.80
N PRO A 4 16.80 24.64 33.46
CA PRO A 4 15.94 23.81 32.61
C PRO A 4 16.48 22.36 32.55
N GLU A 5 15.62 21.42 32.96
CA GLU A 5 15.79 19.98 32.82
C GLU A 5 16.12 19.57 31.38
N SER A 6 17.27 18.91 31.19
CA SER A 6 17.60 18.15 30.00
C SER A 6 16.81 16.85 29.99
N MET A 7 15.80 16.80 29.14
CA MET A 7 14.98 15.62 28.86
C MET A 7 15.79 14.63 28.01
N GLU A 8 16.60 13.78 28.65
CA GLU A 8 17.16 12.59 28.02
C GLU A 8 16.07 11.50 27.98
N VAL A 9 15.69 11.09 26.77
CA VAL A 9 14.77 9.96 26.55
C VAL A 9 15.57 8.84 25.92
N ASP A 10 15.99 7.90 26.76
CA ASP A 10 16.57 6.62 26.36
C ASP A 10 15.54 5.79 25.59
N LEU A 11 15.70 5.74 24.27
CA LEU A 11 14.99 4.80 23.39
C LEU A 11 15.82 3.52 23.26
N THR A 12 15.90 2.77 24.36
CA THR A 12 16.31 1.36 24.33
C THR A 12 15.32 0.50 25.08
N THR A 13 14.32 -0.04 24.37
CA THR A 13 13.69 -1.34 24.68
C THR A 13 12.91 -1.79 23.44
N GLY A 14 13.27 -2.96 22.90
CA GLY A 14 12.46 -3.66 21.89
C GLY A 14 13.20 -4.20 20.68
N ALA A 15 14.46 -4.66 20.82
CA ALA A 15 15.05 -5.61 19.88
C ALA A 15 14.67 -7.03 20.31
N GLU A 16 13.60 -7.60 19.76
CA GLU A 16 13.41 -9.05 19.69
C GLU A 16 12.84 -9.45 18.32
N GLY A 17 13.70 -10.09 17.52
CA GLY A 17 13.39 -11.24 16.67
C GLY A 17 12.37 -11.10 15.55
N VAL A 18 12.85 -10.85 14.32
CA VAL A 18 12.31 -11.56 13.14
C VAL A 18 13.49 -12.16 12.38
N GLU A 19 13.80 -13.41 12.71
CA GLU A 19 14.70 -14.26 11.95
C GLU A 19 14.19 -14.50 10.51
N ALA A 20 15.15 -14.52 9.59
CA ALA A 20 15.23 -15.32 8.38
C ALA A 20 14.12 -15.20 7.30
N ALA A 21 14.46 -14.38 6.29
CA ALA A 21 14.25 -14.52 4.84
C ALA A 21 13.46 -15.75 4.31
N PRO A 22 12.65 -15.55 3.25
CA PRO A 22 13.28 -15.63 1.93
C PRO A 22 13.27 -14.29 1.21
N ALA A 23 14.47 -13.70 1.11
CA ALA A 23 14.81 -12.76 0.08
C ALA A 23 14.81 -13.50 -1.27
N LEU A 24 13.63 -13.71 -1.85
CA LEU A 24 13.47 -14.22 -3.22
C LEU A 24 12.41 -13.47 -4.02
N LEU A 25 11.90 -12.35 -3.51
CA LEU A 25 11.19 -11.41 -4.36
C LEU A 25 12.18 -10.31 -4.74
N GLY A 26 12.96 -10.58 -5.80
CA GLY A 26 13.71 -9.53 -6.47
C GLY A 26 12.78 -8.36 -6.82
N PRO A 27 13.32 -7.14 -7.02
CA PRO A 27 12.50 -5.96 -7.29
C PRO A 27 11.56 -6.26 -8.46
N LEU A 28 10.26 -6.35 -8.15
CA LEU A 28 9.21 -6.55 -9.13
C LEU A 28 9.13 -5.29 -10.00
N PRO A 29 9.50 -5.33 -11.29
CA PRO A 29 9.55 -4.12 -12.10
C PRO A 29 8.13 -3.70 -12.48
N LEU A 30 7.58 -2.72 -11.76
CA LEU A 30 6.33 -2.06 -12.13
C LEU A 30 6.64 -0.70 -12.76
N ASN A 31 6.33 -0.55 -14.04
CA ASN A 31 6.44 0.73 -14.74
C ASN A 31 5.30 1.66 -14.32
N LEU A 32 5.48 2.38 -13.21
CA LEU A 32 4.45 3.25 -12.61
C LEU A 32 3.97 4.32 -13.59
N LEU A 33 4.89 4.99 -14.28
CA LEU A 33 4.52 6.10 -15.15
C LEU A 33 3.69 5.66 -16.36
N SER A 34 4.12 4.60 -17.05
CA SER A 34 3.43 4.13 -18.25
C SER A 34 2.04 3.57 -17.92
N THR A 35 1.93 2.80 -16.83
CA THR A 35 0.66 2.23 -16.37
C THR A 35 -0.33 3.31 -15.96
N ILE A 36 0.12 4.32 -15.21
CA ILE A 36 -0.74 5.44 -14.80
C ILE A 36 -1.20 6.24 -16.02
N LYS A 37 -0.29 6.62 -16.94
CA LYS A 37 -0.64 7.43 -18.11
C LYS A 37 -1.57 6.70 -19.07
N ALA A 38 -1.36 5.39 -19.29
CA ALA A 38 -2.26 4.58 -20.10
C ALA A 38 -3.67 4.50 -19.47
N ALA A 39 -3.75 4.25 -18.15
CA ALA A 39 -5.02 4.20 -17.45
C ALA A 39 -5.75 5.56 -17.44
N GLN A 40 -5.03 6.67 -17.30
CA GLN A 40 -5.60 8.02 -17.36
C GLN A 40 -6.19 8.33 -18.74
N ALA A 41 -5.46 8.01 -19.81
CA ALA A 41 -5.92 8.26 -21.17
C ALA A 41 -7.17 7.45 -21.53
N GLN A 42 -7.26 6.19 -21.08
CA GLN A 42 -8.40 5.31 -21.35
C GLN A 42 -9.66 5.66 -20.55
N ASN A 43 -9.51 6.14 -19.31
CA ASN A 43 -10.63 6.30 -18.37
C ASN A 43 -11.19 7.73 -18.27
N GLY A 44 -11.05 8.53 -19.33
CA GLY A 44 -11.69 9.84 -19.46
C GLY A 44 -10.87 11.01 -18.94
N LEU A 45 -9.69 10.79 -18.35
CA LEU A 45 -8.84 11.91 -17.92
C LEU A 45 -8.30 12.71 -19.11
N ARG A 46 -8.29 12.12 -20.31
CA ARG A 46 -8.01 12.82 -21.57
C ARG A 46 -8.98 13.98 -21.84
N HIS A 47 -10.20 13.92 -21.30
CA HIS A 47 -11.24 14.95 -21.43
C HIS A 47 -11.47 15.75 -20.14
N GLY A 48 -10.66 15.52 -19.09
CA GLY A 48 -10.82 16.18 -17.80
C GLY A 48 -11.84 15.54 -16.85
N ASP A 49 -12.33 14.33 -17.13
CA ASP A 49 -13.34 13.66 -16.30
C ASP A 49 -12.75 12.98 -15.06
N TYR A 50 -12.42 13.77 -14.04
CA TYR A 50 -11.82 13.25 -12.79
C TYR A 50 -12.75 12.28 -12.03
N MET A 51 -14.06 12.52 -12.06
CA MET A 51 -15.03 11.64 -11.40
C MET A 51 -15.07 10.24 -12.03
N ARG A 52 -14.86 10.14 -13.34
CA ARG A 52 -14.80 8.86 -14.06
C ARG A 52 -13.53 8.11 -13.71
N TYR A 53 -12.38 8.78 -13.70
CA TYR A 53 -11.11 8.18 -13.32
C TYR A 53 -11.11 7.71 -11.86
N ARG A 54 -11.70 8.47 -10.93
CA ARG A 54 -11.84 8.07 -9.52
C ARG A 54 -12.66 6.78 -9.37
N LYS A 55 -13.79 6.66 -10.11
CA LYS A 55 -14.60 5.43 -10.11
C LYS A 55 -13.78 4.24 -10.62
N HIS A 56 -13.02 4.41 -11.70
CA HIS A 56 -12.12 3.37 -12.21
C HIS A 56 -11.11 2.90 -11.15
N CYS A 57 -10.45 3.83 -10.45
CA CYS A 57 -9.50 3.49 -9.39
C CYS A 57 -10.17 2.68 -8.26
N ALA A 58 -11.36 3.09 -7.80
CA ALA A 58 -12.10 2.37 -6.77
C ALA A 58 -12.51 0.95 -7.21
N SER A 59 -13.02 0.80 -8.43
CA SER A 59 -13.38 -0.51 -8.99
C SER A 59 -12.16 -1.42 -9.16
N ARG A 60 -11.04 -0.88 -9.63
CA ARG A 60 -9.80 -1.65 -9.80
C ARG A 60 -9.25 -2.13 -8.45
N LEU A 61 -9.23 -1.27 -7.44
CA LEU A 61 -8.83 -1.64 -6.08
C LEU A 61 -9.76 -2.71 -5.49
N GLN A 62 -11.07 -2.61 -5.71
CA GLN A 62 -12.03 -3.62 -5.28
C GLN A 62 -11.79 -4.98 -5.96
N SER A 63 -11.50 -4.99 -7.27
CA SER A 63 -11.17 -6.21 -8.02
C SER A 63 -9.88 -6.85 -7.51
N LEU A 64 -8.84 -6.05 -7.25
CA LEU A 64 -7.59 -6.55 -6.67
C LEU A 64 -7.81 -7.18 -5.29
N TYR A 65 -8.55 -6.52 -4.40
CA TYR A 65 -8.87 -7.09 -3.09
C TYR A 65 -9.72 -8.36 -3.16
N LYS A 66 -10.61 -8.50 -4.16
CA LYS A 66 -11.35 -9.74 -4.42
C LYS A 66 -10.41 -10.86 -4.87
N LEU A 67 -9.54 -10.58 -5.84
CA LEU A 67 -8.62 -11.57 -6.42
C LEU A 67 -7.60 -12.06 -5.39
N LEU A 68 -7.02 -11.15 -4.62
CA LEU A 68 -6.05 -11.48 -3.56
C LEU A 68 -6.72 -11.93 -2.25
N LYS A 69 -8.05 -12.02 -2.22
CA LYS A 69 -8.85 -12.38 -1.02
C LYS A 69 -8.56 -11.50 0.21
N MET A 70 -8.05 -10.28 0.00
CA MET A 70 -7.74 -9.28 1.03
C MET A 70 -8.91 -8.32 1.28
N GLN A 71 -10.11 -8.88 1.46
CA GLN A 71 -11.30 -8.05 1.67
C GLN A 71 -11.40 -7.57 3.13
N HIS A 72 -11.81 -6.31 3.30
CA HIS A 72 -11.88 -5.63 4.59
C HIS A 72 -13.15 -5.95 5.42
N GLY A 73 -13.68 -7.17 5.29
CA GLY A 73 -14.94 -7.60 5.91
C GLY A 73 -16.18 -6.99 5.24
N ARG A 74 -17.32 -7.68 5.32
CA ARG A 74 -18.61 -7.24 4.71
C ARG A 74 -19.49 -6.47 5.71
N THR A 75 -19.51 -6.89 6.97
CA THR A 75 -20.38 -6.32 8.02
C THR A 75 -19.61 -5.41 8.96
N LYS A 76 -18.44 -5.87 9.42
CA LYS A 76 -17.53 -5.09 10.27
C LYS A 76 -16.20 -4.92 9.54
N TYR A 77 -15.63 -3.74 9.65
CA TYR A 77 -14.32 -3.44 9.05
C TYR A 77 -13.24 -4.30 9.70
N GLN A 78 -12.54 -5.07 8.88
CA GLN A 78 -11.37 -5.86 9.28
C GLN A 78 -10.15 -5.27 8.57
N LYS A 79 -9.26 -4.63 9.33
CA LYS A 79 -8.00 -4.11 8.78
C LYS A 79 -7.11 -5.27 8.38
N ARG A 80 -6.80 -5.41 7.09
CA ARG A 80 -5.79 -6.36 6.61
C ARG A 80 -4.50 -5.60 6.34
N LYS A 81 -3.40 -6.04 6.96
CA LYS A 81 -2.08 -5.47 6.72
C LYS A 81 -1.53 -6.02 5.40
N LEU A 82 -0.94 -5.13 4.60
CA LEU A 82 -0.22 -5.52 3.38
C LEU A 82 1.22 -5.84 3.76
N ASP A 83 1.49 -7.12 4.04
CA ASP A 83 2.86 -7.61 4.21
C ASP A 83 3.49 -8.01 2.88
N VAL A 84 4.81 -7.89 2.80
CA VAL A 84 5.63 -8.22 1.62
C VAL A 84 5.40 -9.67 1.17
N HIS A 85 5.17 -10.59 2.10
CA HIS A 85 4.89 -12.00 1.80
C HIS A 85 3.57 -12.23 1.05
N ASN A 86 2.62 -11.28 1.09
CA ASN A 86 1.34 -11.38 0.38
C ASN A 86 1.40 -10.84 -1.05
N ILE A 87 2.53 -10.26 -1.46
CA ILE A 87 2.74 -9.68 -2.79
C ILE A 87 3.40 -10.73 -3.68
N THR A 88 2.60 -11.46 -4.44
CA THR A 88 3.11 -12.52 -5.33
C THR A 88 3.38 -12.05 -6.75
N ASP A 89 2.60 -11.07 -7.26
CA ASP A 89 2.60 -10.65 -8.66
C ASP A 89 2.52 -9.12 -8.84
N VAL A 90 3.03 -8.64 -9.98
CA VAL A 90 2.77 -7.29 -10.52
C VAL A 90 1.46 -7.31 -11.30
N LYS A 91 0.37 -6.79 -10.73
CA LYS A 91 -0.97 -6.79 -11.36
C LYS A 91 -1.64 -5.43 -11.36
#